data_AF-A0A839VNK0-F1
#
_entry.id   AF-A0A839VNK0-F1
#
_cell.length_a   1.000
_cell.length_b   1.000
_cell.length_c   1.000
_cell.angle_alpha   90.00
_cell.angle_beta   90.00
_cell.angle_gamma   90.00
#
_symmetry.space_group_name_H-M   'P 1'
#
loop_
_entity.id
_entity.type
_entity.pdbx_description
1 polymer ?
#
loop_
_entity_poly.entity_id
_entity_poly.type
_entity_poly.pdbx_seq_one_letter_code
_entity_poly.pdbx_strand_id
1 'polypeptide(L)'
;MSAYIRNPTDSMTPADKAPSIRSTRARAVLPDEPIDSDTKAVHTPTHGRSTEPVSAQERMARMAYVTQDKFNEAIDHLGHHIDRRLTALETEVKSLRTDMVQGFEKVDRRFEAIDQRFEAIDQRFEAIDQRFEAIDQRFENLEGSLAASNKVHNDNHLELKQMLGVLLQEIRSK
;
A
#
# COMPACT_ATOMS: atom_id res chain seq x y z
N MET A 1 -6.40 -3.19 19.86
CA MET A 1 -5.44 -3.52 20.94
C MET A 1 -5.20 -5.02 20.86
N SER A 2 -4.01 -5.63 20.83
CA SER A 2 -2.60 -5.22 20.84
C SER A 2 -1.83 -6.50 20.47
N ALA A 3 -0.86 -6.44 19.54
CA ALA A 3 0.28 -7.37 19.50
C ALA A 3 1.34 -6.83 18.51
N TYR A 4 2.14 -5.87 18.98
CA TYR A 4 3.41 -5.52 18.34
C TYR A 4 4.46 -6.57 18.76
N ILE A 5 4.92 -7.40 17.82
CA ILE A 5 6.08 -8.26 18.04
C ILE A 5 7.33 -7.40 17.83
N ARG A 6 8.04 -7.13 18.93
CA ARG A 6 9.34 -6.42 18.95
C ARG A 6 10.45 -7.35 18.45
N ASN A 7 11.22 -6.87 17.47
CA ASN A 7 12.49 -7.49 17.09
C ASN A 7 13.55 -7.25 18.19
N PRO A 8 14.34 -8.26 18.59
CA PRO A 8 15.32 -8.13 19.66
C PRO A 8 16.68 -7.72 19.05
N THR A 9 16.87 -6.45 18.75
CA THR A 9 18.22 -5.93 18.43
C THR A 9 18.57 -4.61 19.12
N ASP A 10 17.71 -4.09 20.00
CA ASP A 10 17.98 -2.86 20.77
C ASP A 10 18.45 -3.18 22.20
N SER A 11 19.58 -3.87 22.33
CA SER A 11 20.35 -3.87 23.59
C SER A 11 21.78 -4.39 23.38
N MET A 12 22.66 -3.57 22.80
CA MET A 12 24.11 -3.80 22.93
C MET A 12 24.83 -2.50 23.30
N THR A 13 25.50 -2.58 24.46
CA THR A 13 26.32 -1.56 25.11
C THR A 13 27.66 -1.35 24.39
N PRO A 14 28.33 -0.19 24.54
CA PRO A 14 29.51 0.17 23.76
C PRO A 14 30.82 -0.47 24.27
N ALA A 15 30.89 -1.81 24.30
CA ALA A 15 32.07 -2.56 24.75
C ALA A 15 32.70 -3.50 23.69
N ASP A 16 32.07 -3.73 22.54
CA ASP A 16 32.59 -4.66 21.51
C ASP A 16 33.32 -3.94 20.36
N LYS A 17 34.38 -3.19 20.69
CA LYS A 17 35.39 -2.79 19.69
C LYS A 17 36.47 -3.86 19.61
N ALA A 18 36.52 -4.56 18.47
CA ALA A 18 37.53 -5.54 18.13
C ALA A 18 38.97 -4.96 18.29
N PRO A 19 39.93 -5.70 18.88
CA PRO A 19 41.30 -5.21 19.02
C PRO A 19 42.07 -5.33 17.70
N SER A 20 42.72 -4.23 17.30
CA SER A 20 43.76 -4.20 16.27
C SER A 20 44.92 -5.13 16.65
N ILE A 21 45.08 -6.25 15.92
CA ILE A 21 46.22 -7.14 16.09
C ILE A 21 47.46 -6.48 15.47
N ARG A 22 48.32 -5.92 16.33
CA ARG A 22 49.73 -5.63 16.01
C ARG A 22 50.45 -6.95 15.77
N SER A 23 50.95 -7.14 14.56
CA SER A 23 51.88 -8.24 14.23
C SER A 23 53.22 -7.99 14.93
N THR A 24 53.42 -8.60 16.10
CA THR A 24 54.73 -8.70 16.75
C THR A 24 55.43 -9.97 16.28
N ARG A 25 56.58 -9.76 15.65
CA ARG A 25 57.51 -10.78 15.13
C ARG A 25 57.96 -11.72 16.25
N ALA A 26 57.35 -12.90 16.33
CA ALA A 26 57.83 -13.99 17.18
C ALA A 26 59.11 -14.61 16.56
N ARG A 27 60.20 -14.53 17.32
CA ARG A 27 61.51 -15.10 17.00
C ARG A 27 61.44 -16.61 17.29
N ALA A 28 61.40 -17.43 16.24
CA ALA A 28 61.44 -18.88 16.37
C ALA A 28 62.78 -19.30 16.96
N VAL A 29 62.72 -20.02 18.10
CA VAL A 29 63.86 -20.68 18.74
C VAL A 29 63.97 -22.07 18.09
N LEU A 30 65.13 -22.34 17.49
CA LEU A 30 65.52 -23.65 16.96
C LEU A 30 65.68 -24.65 18.11
N PRO A 31 65.29 -25.94 17.95
CA PRO A 31 65.75 -26.99 18.84
C PRO A 31 67.16 -27.44 18.43
N ASP A 32 68.07 -27.51 19.41
CA ASP A 32 69.40 -28.12 19.26
C ASP A 32 69.27 -29.64 19.18
N GLU A 33 69.51 -30.23 18.00
CA GLU A 33 69.70 -31.68 17.86
C GLU A 33 71.18 -32.06 18.12
N PRO A 34 71.44 -33.17 18.82
CA PRO A 34 72.79 -33.64 19.09
C PRO A 34 73.45 -34.20 17.83
N ILE A 35 74.68 -33.77 17.58
CA ILE A 35 75.53 -34.21 16.47
C ILE A 35 76.02 -35.63 16.77
N ASP A 36 75.40 -36.64 16.18
CA ASP A 36 75.96 -38.00 16.15
C ASP A 36 76.77 -38.17 14.86
N SER A 37 78.09 -38.06 15.02
CA SER A 37 79.08 -38.27 13.98
C SER A 37 79.31 -39.77 13.79
N ASP A 38 78.60 -40.38 12.85
CA ASP A 38 79.09 -41.48 11.99
C ASP A 38 77.92 -42.26 11.39
N THR A 39 77.41 -41.81 10.24
CA THR A 39 76.79 -42.73 9.26
C THR A 39 76.83 -42.10 7.88
N LYS A 40 77.78 -42.60 7.08
CA LYS A 40 77.83 -42.65 5.60
C LYS A 40 76.88 -41.70 4.85
N ALA A 41 77.48 -40.71 4.18
CA ALA A 41 76.87 -39.90 3.15
C ALA A 41 76.08 -40.76 2.13
N VAL A 42 74.77 -40.86 2.31
CA VAL A 42 73.85 -41.25 1.24
C VAL A 42 73.69 -40.00 0.38
N HIS A 43 74.48 -39.98 -0.68
CA HIS A 43 74.34 -39.06 -1.79
C HIS A 43 72.95 -39.28 -2.39
N THR A 44 71.94 -38.52 -1.96
CA THR A 44 70.70 -38.43 -2.73
C THR A 44 71.09 -37.74 -4.03
N PRO A 45 70.97 -38.39 -5.19
CA PRO A 45 71.26 -37.72 -6.44
C PRO A 45 70.29 -36.57 -6.55
N THR A 46 70.82 -35.34 -6.50
CA THR A 46 70.16 -34.16 -7.03
C THR A 46 69.91 -34.44 -8.50
N HIS A 47 68.81 -35.14 -8.79
CA HIS A 47 68.23 -35.17 -10.11
C HIS A 47 67.89 -33.73 -10.38
N GLY A 48 68.70 -33.11 -11.25
CA GLY A 48 68.37 -31.85 -11.86
C GLY A 48 66.90 -31.95 -12.22
N ARG A 49 66.10 -31.06 -11.65
CA ARG A 49 64.73 -30.88 -12.09
C ARG A 49 64.91 -30.41 -13.52
N SER A 50 64.94 -31.37 -14.46
CA SER A 50 64.80 -31.09 -15.88
C SER A 50 63.50 -30.35 -15.96
N THR A 51 63.58 -29.02 -16.01
CA THR A 51 62.51 -28.22 -16.56
C THR A 51 62.52 -28.57 -18.04
N GLU A 52 62.06 -29.77 -18.39
CA GLU A 52 61.76 -30.06 -19.77
C GLU A 52 60.75 -29.00 -20.21
N PRO A 53 61.02 -28.29 -21.32
CA PRO A 53 60.12 -27.26 -21.78
C PRO A 53 58.78 -27.93 -22.10
N VAL A 54 57.77 -27.67 -21.26
CA VAL A 54 56.40 -28.18 -21.41
C VAL A 54 56.01 -28.10 -22.88
N SER A 55 55.59 -29.23 -23.48
CA SER A 55 55.31 -29.27 -24.91
C SER A 55 54.23 -28.23 -25.27
N ALA A 56 54.28 -27.68 -26.49
CA ALA A 56 53.27 -26.72 -26.95
C ALA A 56 51.84 -27.27 -26.81
N GLN A 57 51.68 -28.58 -27.02
CA GLN A 57 50.41 -29.28 -26.91
C GLN A 57 49.90 -29.39 -25.46
N GLU A 58 50.77 -29.64 -24.48
CA GLU A 58 50.41 -29.62 -23.06
C GLU A 58 50.05 -28.21 -22.57
N ARG A 59 50.78 -27.19 -23.03
CA ARG A 59 50.45 -25.78 -22.74
C ARG A 59 49.09 -25.40 -23.33
N MET A 60 48.79 -25.85 -24.55
CA MET A 60 47.48 -25.66 -25.18
C MET A 60 46.36 -26.40 -24.43
N ALA A 61 46.58 -27.65 -24.00
CA ALA A 61 45.58 -28.41 -23.24
C ALA A 61 45.29 -27.76 -21.87
N ARG A 62 46.31 -27.29 -21.15
CA ARG A 62 46.13 -26.56 -19.88
C ARG A 62 45.43 -25.23 -20.10
N MET A 63 45.78 -24.48 -21.14
CA MET A 63 45.07 -23.26 -21.50
C MET A 63 43.61 -23.55 -21.86
N ALA A 64 43.34 -24.58 -22.66
CA ALA A 64 41.98 -24.97 -23.02
C ALA A 64 41.12 -25.31 -21.78
N TYR A 65 41.68 -26.07 -20.84
CA TYR A 65 41.03 -26.38 -19.56
C TYR A 65 40.75 -25.11 -18.73
N VAL A 66 41.76 -24.25 -18.54
CA VAL A 66 41.60 -22.97 -17.81
C VAL A 66 40.61 -22.02 -18.51
N THR A 67 40.53 -22.04 -19.84
CA THR A 67 39.54 -21.24 -20.59
C THR A 67 38.13 -21.78 -20.47
N GLN A 68 37.96 -23.12 -20.37
CA GLN A 68 36.65 -23.74 -20.19
C GLN A 68 36.14 -23.56 -18.75
N ASP A 69 37.04 -23.58 -17.76
CA ASP A 69 36.73 -23.29 -16.36
C ASP A 69 36.18 -21.87 -16.18
N LYS A 70 36.87 -20.87 -16.76
CA LYS A 70 36.39 -19.48 -16.79
C LYS A 70 35.06 -19.31 -17.52
N PHE A 71 34.80 -20.11 -18.55
CA PHE A 71 33.53 -20.10 -19.25
C PHE A 71 32.40 -20.64 -18.36
N ASN A 72 32.64 -21.75 -17.65
CA ASN A 72 31.68 -22.31 -16.70
C ASN A 72 31.39 -21.33 -15.55
N GLU A 73 32.42 -20.71 -14.97
CA GLU A 73 32.25 -19.67 -13.95
C GLU A 73 31.39 -18.50 -14.46
N ALA A 74 31.60 -18.05 -15.70
CA ALA A 74 30.80 -16.97 -16.29
C ALA A 74 29.32 -17.38 -16.47
N ILE A 75 29.05 -18.63 -16.84
CA ILE A 75 27.69 -19.18 -16.93
C ILE A 75 27.03 -19.25 -15.54
N ASP A 76 27.76 -19.68 -14.51
CA ASP A 76 27.25 -19.73 -13.13
C ASP A 76 26.94 -18.32 -12.60
N HIS A 77 27.84 -17.37 -12.83
CA HIS A 77 27.61 -15.96 -12.51
C HIS A 77 26.38 -15.40 -13.22
N LEU A 78 26.20 -15.73 -14.50
CA LEU A 78 25.03 -15.32 -15.29
C LEU A 78 23.76 -15.96 -14.75
N GLY A 79 23.77 -17.26 -14.44
CA GLY A 79 22.65 -17.98 -13.84
C GLY A 79 22.21 -17.32 -12.53
N HIS A 80 23.15 -17.11 -11.60
CA HIS A 80 22.87 -16.43 -10.34
C HIS A 80 22.40 -14.98 -10.52
N HIS A 81 22.89 -14.26 -11.53
CA HIS A 81 22.42 -12.91 -11.82
C HIS A 81 20.96 -12.93 -12.32
N ILE A 82 20.62 -13.86 -13.21
CA ILE A 82 19.26 -14.06 -13.73
C ILE A 82 18.32 -14.45 -12.59
N ASP A 83 18.68 -15.42 -11.75
CA ASP A 83 17.83 -15.88 -10.63
C ASP A 83 17.50 -14.76 -9.65
N ARG A 84 18.48 -13.91 -9.32
CA ARG A 84 18.25 -12.74 -8.46
C ARG A 84 17.27 -11.76 -9.10
N ARG A 85 17.40 -11.48 -10.40
CA ARG A 85 16.51 -10.58 -11.12
C ARG A 85 15.10 -11.16 -11.26
N LEU A 86 14.97 -12.45 -11.52
CA LEU A 86 13.68 -13.14 -11.58
C LEU A 86 12.99 -13.11 -10.22
N THR A 87 13.71 -13.41 -9.13
CA THR A 87 13.18 -13.33 -7.76
C THR A 87 12.73 -11.90 -7.40
N ALA A 88 13.51 -10.89 -7.80
CA ALA A 88 13.13 -9.49 -7.60
C ALA A 88 11.85 -9.15 -8.39
N LEU A 89 11.76 -9.53 -9.67
CA LEU A 89 10.57 -9.31 -10.49
C LEU A 89 9.33 -10.01 -9.92
N GLU A 90 9.45 -11.26 -9.46
CA GLU A 90 8.36 -11.97 -8.80
C GLU A 90 7.86 -11.23 -7.56
N THR A 91 8.77 -10.65 -6.79
CA THR A 91 8.44 -9.88 -5.59
C THR A 91 7.71 -8.59 -5.95
N GLU A 92 8.22 -7.84 -6.93
CA GLU A 92 7.58 -6.60 -7.41
C GLU A 92 6.20 -6.86 -8.01
N VAL A 93 6.03 -7.93 -8.80
CA VAL A 93 4.72 -8.30 -9.38
C VAL A 93 3.72 -8.68 -8.29
N LYS A 94 4.16 -9.39 -7.24
CA LYS A 94 3.32 -9.71 -6.07
C LYS A 94 2.93 -8.44 -5.31
N SER A 95 3.87 -7.52 -5.11
CA SER A 95 3.61 -6.23 -4.46
C SER A 95 2.57 -5.44 -5.26
N LEU A 96 2.80 -5.27 -6.57
CA LEU A 96 1.88 -4.55 -7.45
C LEU A 96 0.48 -5.16 -7.45
N ARG A 97 0.36 -6.50 -7.48
CA ARG A 97 -0.93 -7.18 -7.37
C ARG A 97 -1.61 -6.88 -6.04
N THR A 98 -0.86 -6.87 -4.94
CA THR A 98 -1.38 -6.60 -3.60
C THR A 98 -1.85 -5.15 -3.49
N ASP A 99 -1.05 -4.19 -3.94
CA ASP A 99 -1.38 -2.76 -3.95
C ASP A 99 -2.62 -2.50 -4.80
N MET A 100 -2.74 -3.19 -5.95
CA MET A 100 -3.91 -3.09 -6.82
C MET A 100 -5.18 -3.59 -6.12
N VAL A 101 -5.14 -4.76 -5.48
CA VAL A 101 -6.30 -5.31 -4.73
C VAL A 101 -6.70 -4.36 -3.60
N GLN A 102 -5.74 -3.90 -2.80
CA GLN A 102 -6.01 -2.93 -1.73
C GLN A 102 -6.57 -1.61 -2.25
N GLY A 103 -6.07 -1.16 -3.41
CA GLY A 103 -6.58 0.00 -4.12
C GLY A 103 -8.06 -0.15 -4.47
N PHE A 104 -8.45 -1.30 -5.04
CA PHE A 104 -9.84 -1.60 -5.36
C PHE A 104 -10.72 -1.70 -4.10
N GLU A 105 -10.29 -2.40 -3.05
CA GLU A 105 -11.04 -2.47 -1.78
C GLU A 105 -11.27 -1.09 -1.14
N LYS A 106 -10.32 -0.16 -1.31
CA LYS A 106 -10.48 1.22 -0.85
C LYS A 106 -11.49 1.99 -1.70
N VAL A 107 -11.53 1.73 -3.01
CA VAL A 107 -12.52 2.31 -3.92
C VAL A 107 -13.91 1.78 -3.60
N ASP A 108 -14.08 0.46 -3.41
CA ASP A 108 -15.36 -0.16 -3.07
C ASP A 108 -15.94 0.44 -1.78
N ARG A 109 -15.14 0.54 -0.72
CA ARG A 109 -15.56 1.19 0.54
C ARG A 109 -15.98 2.65 0.36
N ARG A 110 -15.37 3.38 -0.57
CA ARG A 110 -15.78 4.76 -0.87
C ARG A 110 -17.11 4.79 -1.61
N PHE A 111 -17.36 3.84 -2.51
CA PHE A 111 -18.65 3.71 -3.19
C PHE A 111 -19.76 3.34 -2.22
N GLU A 112 -19.55 2.37 -1.33
CA GLU A 112 -20.52 2.04 -0.26
C GLU A 112 -20.87 3.27 0.60
N ALA A 113 -19.87 4.08 0.97
CA ALA A 113 -20.11 5.31 1.72
C ALA A 113 -20.85 6.37 0.90
N ILE A 114 -20.69 6.40 -0.43
CA ILE A 114 -21.44 7.27 -1.33
C ILE A 114 -22.89 6.79 -1.40
N ASP A 115 -23.14 5.49 -1.55
CA ASP A 115 -24.47 4.91 -1.62
C ASP A 115 -25.29 5.22 -0.35
N GLN A 116 -24.69 5.05 0.83
CA GLN A 116 -25.32 5.42 2.10
C GLN A 116 -25.69 6.90 2.18
N ARG A 117 -24.86 7.78 1.61
CA ARG A 117 -25.17 9.22 1.57
C ARG A 117 -26.31 9.52 0.60
N PHE A 118 -26.41 8.82 -0.51
CA PHE A 118 -27.54 8.97 -1.44
C PHE A 118 -28.84 8.47 -0.81
N GLU A 119 -28.83 7.33 -0.13
CA GLU A 119 -30.00 6.86 0.60
C GLU A 119 -30.48 7.86 1.66
N ALA A 120 -29.55 8.48 2.41
CA ALA A 120 -29.87 9.55 3.35
C ALA A 120 -30.41 10.83 2.67
N ILE A 121 -29.98 11.12 1.44
CA ILE A 121 -30.51 12.22 0.65
C ILE A 121 -31.93 11.92 0.21
N ASP A 122 -32.20 10.71 -0.28
CA ASP A 122 -33.53 10.28 -0.73
C ASP A 122 -34.55 10.38 0.42
N GLN A 123 -34.21 9.88 1.61
CA GLN A 123 -35.06 10.01 2.80
C GLN A 123 -35.37 11.47 3.17
N ARG A 124 -34.39 12.37 2.98
CA ARG A 124 -34.60 13.81 3.22
C ARG A 124 -35.53 14.43 2.18
N PHE A 125 -35.44 14.01 0.92
CA PHE A 125 -36.36 14.47 -0.12
C PHE A 125 -37.78 13.97 0.13
N GLU A 126 -37.96 12.71 0.51
CA GLU A 126 -39.28 12.20 0.89
C GLU A 126 -39.90 12.97 2.05
N ALA A 127 -39.10 13.31 3.07
CA ALA A 127 -39.56 14.16 4.18
C ALA A 127 -39.90 15.60 3.74
N ILE A 128 -39.21 16.12 2.73
CA ILE A 128 -39.51 17.43 2.14
C ILE A 128 -40.84 17.37 1.38
N ASP A 129 -41.06 16.33 0.58
CA ASP A 129 -42.30 16.14 -0.19
C ASP A 129 -43.52 16.04 0.74
N GLN A 130 -43.41 15.26 1.82
CA GLN A 130 -44.47 15.18 2.84
C GLN A 130 -44.78 16.53 3.49
N ARG A 131 -43.77 17.38 3.69
CA ARG A 131 -43.96 18.73 4.24
C ARG A 131 -44.64 19.65 3.23
N PHE A 132 -44.33 19.54 1.95
CA PHE A 132 -45.00 20.31 0.91
C PHE A 132 -46.46 19.90 0.76
N GLU A 133 -46.75 18.60 0.75
CA GLU A 133 -48.13 18.08 0.76
C GLU A 133 -48.95 18.64 1.95
N ALA A 134 -48.35 18.66 3.15
CA ALA A 134 -49.00 19.25 4.33
C ALA A 134 -49.20 20.78 4.22
N ILE A 135 -48.31 21.48 3.50
CA ILE A 135 -48.46 22.91 3.22
C ILE A 135 -49.61 23.14 2.23
N ASP A 136 -49.68 22.34 1.16
CA ASP A 136 -50.72 22.43 0.14
C ASP A 136 -52.11 22.22 0.76
N GLN A 137 -52.27 21.19 1.59
CA GLN A 137 -53.51 20.96 2.35
C GLN A 137 -53.89 22.14 3.25
N ARG A 138 -52.91 22.82 3.86
CA ARG A 138 -53.19 24.02 4.67
C ARG A 138 -53.65 25.18 3.81
N PHE A 139 -53.07 25.35 2.62
CA PHE A 139 -53.50 26.38 1.67
C PHE A 139 -54.91 26.10 1.16
N GLU A 140 -55.25 24.87 0.77
CA GLU A 140 -56.61 24.48 0.37
C GLU A 140 -57.64 24.80 1.46
N ASN A 141 -57.31 24.50 2.71
CA ASN A 141 -58.17 24.82 3.85
C ASN A 141 -58.37 26.34 4.04
N LEU A 142 -57.29 27.13 3.88
CA LEU A 142 -57.36 28.59 3.97
C LEU A 142 -58.18 29.18 2.82
N GLU A 143 -58.00 28.70 1.60
CA GLU A 143 -58.79 29.09 0.43
C GLU A 143 -60.28 28.79 0.63
N GLY A 144 -60.60 27.59 1.13
CA GLY A 144 -61.98 27.21 1.47
C GLY A 144 -62.59 28.11 2.53
N SER A 145 -61.85 28.41 3.60
CA SER A 145 -62.31 29.33 4.66
C SER A 145 -62.53 30.75 4.13
N LEU A 146 -61.64 31.24 3.26
CA LEU A 146 -61.76 32.56 2.66
C LEU A 146 -62.96 32.65 1.71
N ALA A 147 -63.18 31.62 0.90
CA ALA A 147 -64.35 31.52 0.01
C ALA A 147 -65.66 31.54 0.82
N ALA A 148 -65.73 30.77 1.92
CA ALA A 148 -66.89 30.76 2.81
C ALA A 148 -67.12 32.14 3.45
N SER A 149 -66.07 32.80 3.94
CA SER A 149 -66.15 34.15 4.51
C SER A 149 -66.65 35.18 3.48
N ASN A 150 -66.12 35.14 2.25
CA ASN A 150 -66.54 36.02 1.17
C ASN A 150 -68.01 35.82 0.80
N LYS A 151 -68.49 34.57 0.81
CA LYS A 151 -69.90 34.26 0.58
C LYS A 151 -70.80 34.90 1.63
N VAL A 152 -70.50 34.67 2.92
CA VAL A 152 -71.27 35.27 4.03
C VAL A 152 -71.25 36.80 3.94
N HIS A 153 -70.11 37.41 3.62
CA HIS A 153 -70.02 38.86 3.45
C HIS A 153 -70.91 39.37 2.31
N ASN A 154 -70.91 38.69 1.16
CA ASN A 154 -71.76 39.03 0.02
C ASN A 154 -73.26 38.86 0.33
N ASP A 155 -73.63 37.78 1.02
CA ASP A 155 -75.01 37.51 1.44
C ASP A 155 -75.50 38.61 2.38
N ASN A 156 -74.71 38.95 3.41
CA ASN A 156 -75.01 40.05 4.34
C ASN A 156 -75.16 41.41 3.61
N HIS A 157 -74.32 41.69 2.61
CA HIS A 157 -74.40 42.92 1.82
C HIS A 157 -75.69 42.99 0.99
N LEU A 158 -76.14 41.86 0.44
CA LEU A 158 -77.38 41.77 -0.31
C LEU A 158 -78.60 42.01 0.60
N GLU A 159 -78.63 41.38 1.77
CA GLU A 159 -79.69 41.57 2.77
C GLU A 159 -79.81 43.03 3.23
N LEU A 160 -78.68 43.67 3.54
CA LEU A 160 -78.65 45.09 3.90
C LEU A 160 -79.21 45.99 2.79
N LYS A 161 -78.83 45.73 1.52
CA LYS A 161 -79.38 46.44 0.36
C LYS A 161 -80.88 46.25 0.21
N GLN A 162 -81.38 45.02 0.41
CA GLN A 162 -82.81 44.72 0.32
C GLN A 162 -83.60 45.46 1.41
N MET A 163 -83.16 45.41 2.67
CA MET A 163 -83.80 46.12 3.78
C MET A 163 -83.83 47.63 3.54
N LEU A 164 -82.72 48.22 3.08
CA LEU A 164 -82.67 49.64 2.76
C LEU A 164 -83.65 50.00 1.64
N GLY A 165 -83.78 49.13 0.63
CA GLY A 165 -84.75 49.29 -0.45
C GLY A 165 -86.20 49.34 0.08
N VAL A 166 -86.57 48.42 0.98
CA VAL A 166 -87.89 48.40 1.62
C VAL A 166 -88.14 49.68 2.41
N LEU A 167 -87.19 50.09 3.25
CA LEU A 167 -87.30 51.33 4.05
C LEU A 167 -87.48 52.57 3.16
N LEU A 168 -86.71 52.67 2.07
CA LEU A 168 -86.82 53.78 1.12
C LEU A 168 -88.16 53.79 0.38
N GLN A 169 -88.72 52.62 0.08
CA GLN A 169 -90.05 52.50 -0.53
C GLN A 169 -91.15 52.92 0.45
N GLU A 170 -91.03 52.53 1.71
CA GLU A 170 -91.99 52.85 2.76
C GLU A 170 -92.03 54.36 3.07
N ILE A 171 -90.86 55.01 3.14
CA ILE A 171 -90.75 56.47 3.28
C ILE A 171 -91.40 57.20 2.10
N ARG A 172 -91.27 56.68 0.88
CA ARG A 172 -91.84 57.31 -0.33
C ARG A 172 -93.36 57.18 -0.43
N SER A 173 -93.95 56.21 0.28
CA SER A 173 -95.39 55.92 0.26
C SER A 173 -96.21 56.70 1.29
N LYS A 174 -95.55 57.37 2.24
CA LYS A 174 -96.15 58.23 3.27
C LYS A 174 -96.12 59.69 2.84
#